data_AF-A0AB38PGT9-F1
#
_entry.id   AF-A0AB38PGT9-F1
#
_cell.length_a   1.000
_cell.length_b   1.000
_cell.length_c   1.000
_cell.angle_alpha   90.00
_cell.angle_beta   90.00
_cell.angle_gamma   90.00
#
_symmetry.space_group_name_H-M   'P 1'
#
loop_
_entity.id
_entity.type
_entity.pdbx_description
1 polymer ?
#
loop_
_entity_poly.entity_id
_entity_poly.type
_entity_poly.pdbx_seq_one_letter_code
_entity_poly.pdbx_strand_id
1 'polypeptide(L)'
;RQMIFCNEYDRPASYFVEADKDAQPSAGSHTSIVTAGNTNLLTITDIENAEVGSVITLKCGSVNKGVRIDKSGKFDLISAAWEPKKGDMIRLMKRQDGKFIELGRETGATGALQFPDNEATPSLQGGDVFVTGANTTPTAITNFTDAVPGKTYTIHGNGDKNASTIAAGGNFVLTSEMTLGTGKFIR
;
A
#
# COMPACT_ATOMS: atom_id res chain seq x y z
N ARG A 1 31.59 28.52 -25.92
CA ARG A 1 30.95 27.86 -24.76
C ARG A 1 29.77 27.06 -25.29
N GLN A 2 29.80 25.75 -25.14
CA GLN A 2 28.70 24.88 -25.56
C GLN A 2 27.66 24.86 -24.46
N MET A 3 26.39 25.12 -24.83
CA MET A 3 25.26 24.93 -23.93
C MET A 3 24.88 23.46 -24.00
N ILE A 4 25.02 22.73 -22.90
CA ILE A 4 24.50 21.37 -22.78
C ILE A 4 23.09 21.51 -22.23
N PHE A 5 22.09 21.24 -23.06
CA PHE A 5 20.73 21.04 -22.61
C PHE A 5 20.66 19.63 -22.03
N CYS A 6 20.65 19.52 -20.71
CA CYS A 6 20.18 18.30 -20.07
C CYS A 6 18.66 18.33 -20.21
N ASN A 7 18.10 17.57 -21.15
CA ASN A 7 16.71 17.18 -21.00
C ASN A 7 16.63 16.44 -19.67
N GLU A 8 15.68 16.83 -18.83
CA GLU A 8 15.43 16.23 -17.53
C GLU A 8 15.53 14.71 -17.70
N TYR A 9 16.41 14.10 -16.90
CA TYR A 9 16.75 12.68 -16.99
C TYR A 9 15.46 11.89 -17.21
N ASP A 10 15.35 11.17 -18.33
CA ASP A 10 14.21 10.32 -18.69
C ASP A 10 14.17 9.16 -17.68
N ARG A 11 13.77 9.51 -16.45
CA ARG A 11 13.64 8.58 -15.34
C ARG A 11 12.46 7.72 -15.72
N PRO A 12 12.66 6.40 -15.86
CA PRO A 12 11.58 5.53 -16.29
C PRO A 12 10.39 5.71 -15.36
N ALA A 13 9.17 5.60 -15.86
CA ALA A 13 7.93 5.77 -15.09
C ALA A 13 7.84 4.83 -13.86
N SER A 14 8.70 3.81 -13.77
CA SER A 14 8.86 2.93 -12.61
C SER A 14 9.71 3.52 -11.47
N TYR A 15 10.41 4.65 -11.70
CA TYR A 15 11.20 5.35 -10.70
C TYR A 15 10.32 6.37 -9.97
N PHE A 16 10.26 6.24 -8.65
CA PHE A 16 9.48 7.13 -7.80
C PHE A 16 10.41 8.06 -7.01
N VAL A 17 10.03 9.33 -6.91
CA VAL A 17 10.66 10.27 -5.98
C VAL A 17 9.86 10.27 -4.69
N GLU A 18 10.54 10.16 -3.55
CA GLU A 18 9.87 10.22 -2.25
C GLU A 18 9.39 11.64 -1.95
N ALA A 19 8.14 11.77 -1.52
CA ALA A 19 7.56 13.04 -1.08
C ALA A 19 8.13 13.43 0.28
N ASP A 20 8.18 14.73 0.55
CA ASP A 20 8.59 15.24 1.84
C ASP A 20 7.66 14.78 2.96
N LYS A 21 8.26 14.46 4.10
CA LYS A 21 7.53 14.08 5.30
C LYS A 21 6.67 15.23 5.81
N ASP A 22 5.43 14.92 6.18
CA ASP A 22 4.46 15.87 6.76
C ASP A 22 4.07 17.04 5.84
N ALA A 23 4.30 16.89 4.53
CA ALA A 23 4.01 17.90 3.51
C ALA A 23 3.16 17.32 2.36
N GLN A 24 2.51 18.20 1.60
CA GLN A 24 1.78 17.78 0.40
C GLN A 24 2.77 17.27 -0.68
N PRO A 25 2.38 16.26 -1.47
CA PRO A 25 3.23 15.79 -2.56
C PRO A 25 3.42 16.90 -3.60
N SER A 26 4.62 17.00 -4.17
CA SER A 26 4.96 17.99 -5.20
C SER A 26 5.38 17.29 -6.49
N ALA A 27 4.76 17.71 -7.60
CA ALA A 27 5.11 17.27 -8.95
C ALA A 27 6.18 18.15 -9.61
N GLY A 28 6.83 19.04 -8.85
CA GLY A 28 7.80 20.01 -9.39
C GLY A 28 9.13 19.40 -9.86
N SER A 29 9.45 18.16 -9.45
CA SER A 29 10.68 17.47 -9.87
C SER A 29 10.42 16.12 -10.55
N HIS A 30 9.22 15.55 -10.38
CA HIS A 30 8.83 14.30 -11.00
C HIS A 30 7.32 14.06 -10.87
N THR A 31 6.74 13.38 -11.84
CA THR A 31 5.30 13.04 -11.83
C THR A 31 4.99 11.66 -11.24
N SER A 32 6.00 10.83 -10.98
CA SER A 32 5.86 9.58 -10.21
C SER A 32 6.42 9.79 -8.81
N ILE A 33 5.54 9.80 -7.80
CA ILE A 33 5.83 10.20 -6.43
C ILE A 33 5.43 9.08 -5.47
N VAL A 34 6.31 8.70 -4.55
CA VAL A 34 6.00 7.78 -3.46
C VAL A 34 5.84 8.56 -2.15
N THR A 35 4.75 8.36 -1.43
CA THR A 35 4.50 9.12 -0.19
C THR A 35 5.33 8.60 0.97
N ALA A 36 5.90 9.50 1.77
CA ALA A 36 6.65 9.14 2.98
C ALA A 36 5.74 8.71 4.15
N GLY A 37 6.36 8.19 5.22
CA GLY A 37 5.72 8.02 6.52
C GLY A 37 5.62 9.34 7.29
N ASN A 38 4.40 9.74 7.63
CA ASN A 38 4.10 10.99 8.31
C ASN A 38 4.08 10.84 9.84
N THR A 39 3.95 11.95 10.55
CA THR A 39 3.83 12.01 12.01
C THR A 39 2.42 11.65 12.43
N ASN A 40 1.44 12.05 11.62
CA ASN A 40 0.02 11.70 11.70
C ASN A 40 -0.47 11.30 10.30
N LEU A 41 -1.65 10.67 10.21
CA LEU A 41 -2.29 10.43 8.92
C LEU A 41 -2.45 11.77 8.18
N LEU A 42 -1.86 11.88 6.99
CA LEU A 42 -1.92 13.10 6.18
C LEU A 42 -3.08 13.01 5.18
N THR A 43 -4.01 13.96 5.23
CA THR A 43 -5.00 14.15 4.16
C THR A 43 -4.37 14.99 3.05
N ILE A 44 -4.19 14.38 1.89
CA ILE A 44 -3.71 15.06 0.70
C ILE A 44 -4.86 15.92 0.15
N THR A 45 -4.64 17.23 0.10
CA THR A 45 -5.63 18.21 -0.41
C THR A 45 -5.18 18.90 -1.69
N ASP A 46 -3.92 18.69 -2.09
CA ASP A 46 -3.35 19.19 -3.34
C ASP A 46 -2.15 18.34 -3.79
N ILE A 47 -1.75 18.52 -5.05
CA ILE A 47 -0.42 18.10 -5.55
C ILE A 47 0.28 19.36 -6.01
N GLU A 48 1.25 19.82 -5.23
CA GLU A 48 1.96 21.07 -5.46
C GLU A 48 2.72 21.03 -6.79
N ASN A 49 2.83 22.19 -7.46
CA ASN A 49 3.55 22.33 -8.73
C ASN A 49 3.08 21.40 -9.87
N ALA A 50 1.93 20.74 -9.74
CA ALA A 50 1.34 19.99 -10.84
C ALA A 50 0.88 20.94 -11.94
N GLU A 51 1.32 20.69 -13.17
CA GLU A 51 0.90 21.44 -14.35
C GLU A 51 -0.42 20.90 -14.92
N VAL A 52 -1.19 21.78 -15.58
CA VAL A 52 -2.45 21.39 -16.24
C VAL A 52 -2.16 20.40 -17.37
N GLY A 53 -2.91 19.30 -17.41
CA GLY A 53 -2.72 18.22 -18.38
C GLY A 53 -1.65 17.19 -18.00
N SER A 54 -0.85 17.46 -16.96
CA SER A 54 0.16 16.50 -16.49
C SER A 54 -0.48 15.34 -15.75
N VAL A 55 -0.01 14.13 -16.06
CA VAL A 55 -0.39 12.88 -15.39
C VAL A 55 0.57 12.64 -14.24
N ILE A 56 0.04 12.49 -13.03
CA ILE A 56 0.76 12.20 -11.81
C ILE A 56 0.38 10.80 -11.32
N THR A 57 1.38 10.01 -10.95
CA THR A 57 1.20 8.74 -10.26
C THR A 57 1.64 8.90 -8.81
N LEU A 58 0.68 8.80 -7.89
CA LEU A 58 0.97 8.74 -6.45
C LEU A 58 0.98 7.29 -6.00
N LYS A 59 2.08 6.84 -5.42
CA LYS A 59 2.23 5.54 -4.78
C LYS A 59 2.26 5.69 -3.27
N CYS A 60 1.48 4.92 -2.55
CA CYS A 60 1.53 4.90 -1.09
C CYS A 60 2.80 4.21 -0.60
N GLY A 61 3.70 4.93 0.09
CA GLY A 61 4.93 4.37 0.63
C GLY A 61 4.83 3.84 2.07
N SER A 62 3.82 4.28 2.84
CA SER A 62 3.58 3.85 4.23
C SER A 62 2.10 3.86 4.57
N VAL A 63 1.66 2.88 5.37
CA VAL A 63 0.30 2.82 5.95
C VAL A 63 0.27 3.21 7.43
N ASN A 64 1.37 3.05 8.15
CA ASN A 64 1.48 3.58 9.51
C ASN A 64 1.77 5.08 9.40
N LYS A 65 0.78 5.90 9.78
CA LYS A 65 0.80 7.36 9.57
C LYS A 65 1.05 7.69 8.08
N GLY A 66 0.28 7.05 7.21
CA GLY A 66 0.39 7.18 5.76
C GLY A 66 -0.28 8.44 5.20
N VAL A 67 -1.00 8.25 4.10
CA VAL A 67 -1.78 9.30 3.44
C VAL A 67 -3.21 8.84 3.15
N ARG A 68 -4.12 9.80 2.92
CA ARG A 68 -5.44 9.58 2.30
C ARG A 68 -5.80 10.74 1.39
N ILE A 69 -6.69 10.51 0.43
CA ILE A 69 -7.36 11.58 -0.34
C ILE A 69 -8.86 11.46 -0.13
N ASP A 70 -9.49 12.52 0.35
CA ASP A 70 -10.95 12.58 0.42
C ASP A 70 -11.52 12.96 -0.94
N LYS A 71 -12.68 12.39 -1.31
CA LYS A 71 -13.40 12.81 -2.52
C LYS A 71 -14.09 14.17 -2.27
N SER A 72 -13.30 15.22 -2.21
CA SER A 72 -13.75 16.60 -1.96
C SER A 72 -12.74 17.60 -2.50
N GLY A 73 -13.12 18.89 -2.53
CA GLY A 73 -12.22 19.97 -2.93
C GLY A 73 -11.62 19.76 -4.32
N LYS A 74 -10.29 19.78 -4.44
CA LYS A 74 -9.56 19.54 -5.70
C LYS A 74 -9.69 18.09 -6.21
N PHE A 75 -10.14 17.17 -5.38
CA PHE A 75 -10.31 15.75 -5.70
C PHE A 75 -11.79 15.34 -5.72
N ASP A 76 -12.74 16.27 -5.89
CA ASP A 76 -14.16 15.91 -5.95
C ASP A 76 -14.55 15.06 -7.18
N LEU A 77 -13.67 15.00 -8.19
CA LEU A 77 -13.84 14.22 -9.42
C LEU A 77 -13.21 12.81 -9.39
N ILE A 78 -12.59 12.39 -8.27
CA ILE A 78 -12.10 11.01 -8.14
C ILE A 78 -13.28 10.04 -7.94
N SER A 79 -13.09 8.75 -8.21
CA SER A 79 -14.20 7.77 -8.18
C SER A 79 -14.77 7.59 -6.77
N ALA A 80 -13.90 7.48 -5.77
CA ALA A 80 -14.19 7.37 -4.34
C ALA A 80 -13.03 7.94 -3.51
N ALA A 81 -13.17 8.11 -2.18
CA ALA A 81 -12.02 8.40 -1.34
C ALA A 81 -10.88 7.37 -1.58
N TRP A 82 -9.63 7.83 -1.49
CA TRP A 82 -8.46 6.98 -1.63
C TRP A 82 -7.82 6.79 -0.26
N GLU A 83 -7.98 5.58 0.28
CA GLU A 83 -7.38 5.11 1.53
C GLU A 83 -6.42 3.97 1.18
N PRO A 84 -5.22 4.29 0.67
CA PRO A 84 -4.35 3.30 0.05
C PRO A 84 -3.61 2.41 1.03
N LYS A 85 -3.29 1.20 0.57
CA LYS A 85 -2.31 0.31 1.18
C LYS A 85 -0.92 0.61 0.65
N LYS A 86 0.12 0.17 1.37
CA LYS A 86 1.51 0.36 0.92
C LYS A 86 1.70 -0.32 -0.44
N GLY A 87 2.13 0.46 -1.42
CA GLY A 87 2.30 0.02 -2.80
C GLY A 87 1.15 0.42 -3.72
N ASP A 88 -0.06 0.68 -3.20
CA ASP A 88 -1.19 1.12 -4.01
C ASP A 88 -0.87 2.43 -4.71
N MET A 89 -1.36 2.55 -5.94
CA MET A 89 -1.15 3.69 -6.79
C MET A 89 -2.48 4.27 -7.25
N ILE A 90 -2.52 5.60 -7.35
CA ILE A 90 -3.58 6.34 -8.04
C ILE A 90 -2.95 7.22 -9.11
N ARG A 91 -3.51 7.17 -10.32
CA ARG A 91 -3.12 8.03 -11.44
C ARG A 91 -4.12 9.15 -11.59
N LEU A 92 -3.62 10.38 -11.59
CA LEU A 92 -4.40 11.60 -11.57
C LEU A 92 -3.93 12.53 -12.69
N MET A 93 -4.83 13.34 -13.25
CA MET A 93 -4.46 14.42 -14.17
C MET A 93 -5.07 15.73 -13.73
N LYS A 94 -4.27 16.79 -13.70
CA LYS A 94 -4.77 18.13 -13.35
C LYS A 94 -5.52 18.74 -14.52
N ARG A 95 -6.71 19.25 -14.26
CA ARG A 95 -7.55 20.00 -15.21
C ARG A 95 -7.23 21.49 -15.18
N GLN A 96 -7.71 22.21 -16.18
CA GLN A 96 -7.59 23.67 -16.27
C GLN A 96 -8.28 24.41 -15.11
N ASP A 97 -9.33 23.82 -14.53
CA ASP A 97 -10.03 24.34 -13.35
C ASP A 97 -9.29 24.10 -12.02
N GLY A 98 -8.09 23.50 -12.07
CA GLY A 98 -7.26 23.21 -10.90
C GLY A 98 -7.63 21.93 -10.15
N LYS A 99 -8.66 21.20 -10.58
CA LYS A 99 -9.06 19.90 -10.01
C LYS A 99 -8.30 18.74 -10.63
N PHE A 100 -8.33 17.60 -9.97
CA PHE A 100 -7.72 16.36 -10.44
C PHE A 100 -8.79 15.36 -10.83
N ILE A 101 -8.64 14.76 -12.02
CA ILE A 101 -9.44 13.60 -12.44
C ILE A 101 -8.66 12.32 -12.23
N GLU A 102 -9.35 11.28 -11.82
CA GLU A 102 -8.80 9.94 -11.71
C GLU A 102 -8.72 9.28 -13.10
N LEU A 103 -7.53 8.81 -13.47
CA LEU A 103 -7.30 8.02 -14.68
C LEU A 103 -7.31 6.52 -14.38
N GLY A 104 -6.99 6.13 -13.14
CA GLY A 104 -7.03 4.74 -12.71
C GLY A 104 -6.41 4.51 -11.33
N ARG A 105 -6.67 3.33 -10.79
CA ARG A 105 -6.06 2.81 -9.56
C ARG A 105 -5.38 1.49 -9.87
N GLU A 106 -4.24 1.28 -9.24
CA GLU A 106 -3.48 0.03 -9.33
C GLU A 106 -3.16 -0.42 -7.91
N THR A 107 -3.53 -1.64 -7.57
CA THR A 107 -3.11 -2.25 -6.31
C THR A 107 -1.66 -2.70 -6.49
N GLY A 108 -0.75 -2.09 -5.73
CA GLY A 108 0.65 -2.50 -5.79
C GLY A 108 0.82 -3.87 -5.15
N ALA A 109 1.80 -4.64 -5.62
CA ALA A 109 2.27 -5.80 -4.88
C ALA A 109 2.73 -5.32 -3.51
N THR A 110 1.92 -5.60 -2.49
CA THR A 110 2.27 -5.34 -1.10
C THR A 110 3.49 -6.20 -0.79
N GLY A 111 4.58 -5.59 -0.33
CA GLY A 111 5.53 -6.36 0.48
C GLY A 111 4.74 -7.02 1.62
N ALA A 112 5.16 -8.20 2.07
CA ALA A 112 4.35 -8.98 2.99
C ALA A 112 3.95 -8.17 4.25
N LEU A 113 2.64 -8.12 4.55
CA LEU A 113 2.12 -7.43 5.73
C LEU A 113 2.22 -8.34 6.96
N GLN A 114 2.70 -7.82 8.08
CA GLN A 114 2.73 -8.61 9.31
C GLN A 114 1.37 -8.57 10.04
N PHE A 115 0.88 -9.72 10.47
CA PHE A 115 -0.24 -9.79 11.41
C PHE A 115 0.14 -9.26 12.79
N PRO A 116 -0.84 -8.79 13.60
CA PRO A 116 -0.58 -8.49 15.00
C PRO A 116 -0.06 -9.71 15.76
N ASP A 117 0.76 -9.46 16.78
CA ASP A 117 1.36 -10.51 17.59
C ASP A 117 0.28 -11.24 18.42
N ASN A 118 0.37 -12.57 18.45
CA ASN A 118 -0.54 -13.46 19.17
C ASN A 118 -2.02 -13.38 18.75
N GLU A 119 -2.30 -12.89 17.53
CA GLU A 119 -3.66 -12.80 17.00
C GLU A 119 -4.16 -14.17 16.48
N ALA A 120 -5.29 -14.63 17.01
CA ALA A 120 -5.90 -15.91 16.64
C ALA A 120 -6.87 -15.78 15.44
N THR A 121 -7.31 -14.56 15.13
CA THR A 121 -8.24 -14.23 14.05
C THR A 121 -7.78 -13.03 13.21
N PRO A 122 -6.59 -13.10 12.57
CA PRO A 122 -6.02 -11.95 11.88
C PRO A 122 -6.84 -11.54 10.64
N SER A 123 -6.79 -10.24 10.33
CA SER A 123 -7.46 -9.68 9.16
C SER A 123 -6.63 -9.82 7.89
N LEU A 124 -7.29 -10.20 6.80
CA LEU A 124 -6.75 -10.20 5.44
C LEU A 124 -7.05 -8.88 4.70
N GLN A 125 -7.60 -7.88 5.40
CA GLN A 125 -7.64 -6.53 4.89
C GLN A 125 -6.21 -6.04 4.70
N GLY A 126 -5.99 -5.15 3.74
CA GLY A 126 -4.66 -4.55 3.59
C GLY A 126 -3.71 -5.21 2.59
N GLY A 127 -3.82 -6.51 2.30
CA GLY A 127 -2.79 -7.18 1.47
C GLY A 127 -3.17 -8.50 0.85
N ASP A 128 -2.20 -9.06 0.12
CA ASP A 128 -2.30 -10.35 -0.59
C ASP A 128 -1.22 -11.33 -0.13
N VAL A 129 -0.16 -10.79 0.47
CA VAL A 129 0.95 -11.52 1.08
C VAL A 129 1.08 -11.05 2.52
N PHE A 130 1.14 -11.98 3.45
CA PHE A 130 1.22 -11.75 4.89
C PHE A 130 2.34 -12.54 5.53
N VAL A 131 2.80 -12.08 6.69
CA VAL A 131 3.72 -12.77 7.59
C VAL A 131 3.04 -12.87 8.95
N THR A 132 3.16 -14.00 9.65
CA THR A 132 2.56 -14.16 10.98
C THR A 132 3.15 -13.18 11.99
N GLY A 133 2.45 -12.91 13.09
CA GLY A 133 2.95 -12.04 14.15
C GLY A 133 4.27 -12.53 14.76
N ALA A 134 5.03 -11.61 15.37
CA ALA A 134 6.21 -11.91 16.16
C ALA A 134 5.77 -12.40 17.55
N ASN A 135 5.10 -13.55 17.57
CA ASN A 135 4.37 -14.01 18.74
C ASN A 135 5.29 -14.20 19.96
N THR A 136 4.76 -13.92 21.14
CA THR A 136 5.42 -14.19 22.42
C THR A 136 5.10 -15.59 22.95
N THR A 137 4.04 -16.21 22.43
CA THR A 137 3.68 -17.62 22.66
C THR A 137 3.23 -18.29 21.36
N PRO A 138 3.33 -19.62 21.22
CA PRO A 138 2.70 -20.32 20.09
C PRO A 138 1.24 -19.91 19.94
N THR A 139 0.84 -19.55 18.71
CA THR A 139 -0.48 -18.94 18.46
C THR A 139 -1.22 -19.74 17.40
N ALA A 140 -2.40 -20.25 17.76
CA ALA A 140 -3.27 -20.93 16.82
C ALA A 140 -4.14 -19.90 16.08
N ILE A 141 -3.98 -19.81 14.76
CA ILE A 141 -4.89 -19.06 13.90
C ILE A 141 -6.07 -19.96 13.59
N THR A 142 -7.24 -19.60 14.12
CA THR A 142 -8.48 -20.37 13.98
C THR A 142 -9.40 -19.80 12.91
N ASN A 143 -9.19 -18.54 12.50
CA ASN A 143 -9.93 -17.93 11.41
C ASN A 143 -9.18 -16.75 10.77
N PHE A 144 -9.66 -16.31 9.60
CA PHE A 144 -9.29 -15.03 9.00
C PHE A 144 -10.53 -14.14 8.84
N THR A 145 -10.38 -12.83 9.08
CA THR A 145 -11.42 -11.84 8.79
C THR A 145 -11.13 -11.12 7.47
N ASP A 146 -12.16 -10.47 6.90
CA ASP A 146 -12.02 -9.59 5.73
C ASP A 146 -11.48 -10.28 4.46
N ALA A 147 -11.63 -11.61 4.38
CA ALA A 147 -11.34 -12.37 3.18
C ALA A 147 -12.29 -11.97 2.05
N VAL A 148 -11.74 -11.70 0.87
CA VAL A 148 -12.51 -11.35 -0.33
C VAL A 148 -12.77 -12.62 -1.15
N PRO A 149 -14.04 -12.94 -1.49
CA PRO A 149 -14.36 -14.09 -2.33
C PRO A 149 -13.58 -14.10 -3.65
N GLY A 150 -13.03 -15.26 -4.01
CA GLY A 150 -12.26 -15.44 -5.25
C GLY A 150 -10.83 -14.91 -5.23
N LYS A 151 -10.35 -14.42 -4.07
CA LYS A 151 -8.99 -13.90 -3.91
C LYS A 151 -8.04 -14.93 -3.31
N THR A 152 -6.79 -14.93 -3.79
CA THR A 152 -5.70 -15.76 -3.25
C THR A 152 -4.84 -14.95 -2.30
N TYR A 153 -4.45 -15.56 -1.18
CA TYR A 153 -3.62 -14.94 -0.16
C TYR A 153 -2.43 -15.85 0.15
N THR A 154 -1.24 -15.28 0.33
CA THR A 154 -0.06 -16.05 0.77
C THR A 154 0.30 -15.65 2.19
N ILE A 155 0.44 -16.61 3.10
CA ILE A 155 0.80 -16.34 4.51
C ILE A 155 2.09 -17.07 4.85
N HIS A 156 3.12 -16.31 5.22
CA HIS A 156 4.45 -16.78 5.59
C HIS A 156 4.63 -16.89 7.11
N GLY A 157 5.43 -17.85 7.57
CA GLY A 157 5.82 -17.99 8.97
C GLY A 157 6.89 -16.98 9.41
N ASN A 158 6.75 -16.48 10.65
CA ASN A 158 7.66 -15.51 11.27
C ASN A 158 8.52 -16.13 12.40
N GLY A 159 9.30 -17.15 12.04
CA GLY A 159 10.23 -17.82 12.96
C GLY A 159 9.66 -19.04 13.68
N ASP A 160 10.53 -19.78 14.36
CA ASP A 160 10.21 -21.13 14.86
C ASP A 160 9.84 -21.19 16.36
N LYS A 161 10.36 -20.28 17.19
CA LYS A 161 10.23 -20.37 18.66
C LYS A 161 8.79 -20.26 19.16
N ASN A 162 7.98 -19.42 18.52
CA ASN A 162 6.58 -19.16 18.83
C ASN A 162 5.75 -19.13 17.54
N ALA A 163 6.03 -20.06 16.63
CA ALA A 163 5.40 -20.11 15.33
C ALA A 163 3.87 -20.14 15.43
N SER A 164 3.20 -19.49 14.48
CA SER A 164 1.75 -19.63 14.36
C SER A 164 1.40 -20.98 13.73
N THR A 165 0.30 -21.58 14.17
CA THR A 165 -0.28 -22.78 13.56
C THR A 165 -1.64 -22.42 12.98
N ILE A 166 -1.83 -22.63 11.68
CA ILE A 166 -3.18 -22.58 11.08
C ILE A 166 -3.90 -23.87 11.50
N ALA A 167 -5.01 -23.73 12.23
CA ALA A 167 -5.78 -24.88 12.70
C ALA A 167 -6.36 -25.70 11.54
N ALA A 168 -6.80 -26.93 11.78
CA ALA A 168 -7.61 -27.68 10.81
C ALA A 168 -9.10 -27.32 10.99
N GLY A 169 -9.54 -26.18 10.45
CA GLY A 169 -10.93 -25.71 10.52
C GLY A 169 -11.05 -24.19 10.67
N GLY A 170 -12.25 -23.64 10.44
CA GLY A 170 -12.48 -22.19 10.33
C GLY A 170 -12.96 -21.83 8.94
N ASN A 171 -12.63 -20.63 8.43
CA ASN A 171 -12.98 -20.20 7.07
C ASN A 171 -12.04 -20.75 5.97
N PHE A 172 -11.27 -21.81 6.25
CA PHE A 172 -10.36 -22.45 5.31
C PHE A 172 -10.50 -23.98 5.38
N VAL A 173 -10.21 -24.64 4.26
CA VAL A 173 -10.30 -26.11 4.12
C VAL A 173 -8.89 -26.68 4.06
N LEU A 174 -8.43 -27.28 5.16
CA LEU A 174 -7.13 -27.94 5.26
C LEU A 174 -7.29 -29.41 5.61
N THR A 175 -6.41 -30.26 5.09
CA THR A 175 -6.39 -31.69 5.41
C THR A 175 -5.79 -31.97 6.79
N SER A 176 -4.97 -31.05 7.30
CA SER A 176 -4.37 -31.07 8.63
C SER A 176 -3.97 -29.66 9.05
N GLU A 177 -3.75 -29.44 10.33
CA GLU A 177 -3.17 -28.19 10.82
C GLU A 177 -1.75 -27.98 10.25
N MET A 178 -1.32 -26.73 10.16
CA MET A 178 -0.03 -26.37 9.59
C MET A 178 0.67 -25.31 10.43
N THR A 179 1.82 -25.67 11.02
CA THR A 179 2.71 -24.72 11.69
C THR A 179 3.56 -23.95 10.68
N LEU A 180 3.41 -22.64 10.66
CA LEU A 180 4.12 -21.68 9.81
C LEU A 180 5.41 -21.22 10.51
N GLY A 181 6.44 -22.09 10.49
CA GLY A 181 7.80 -21.77 10.91
C GLY A 181 8.63 -21.07 9.82
N THR A 182 9.94 -20.90 10.06
CA THR A 182 10.86 -20.24 9.13
C THR A 182 10.82 -20.89 7.74
N GLY A 183 10.58 -20.08 6.70
CA GLY A 183 10.55 -20.54 5.32
C GLY A 183 9.30 -21.32 4.90
N LYS A 184 8.34 -21.53 5.81
CA LYS A 184 7.04 -22.15 5.49
C LYS A 184 6.02 -21.08 5.12
N PHE A 185 5.11 -21.44 4.21
CA PHE A 185 3.98 -20.59 3.83
C PHE A 185 2.78 -21.45 3.41
N ILE A 186 1.61 -20.83 3.39
CA ILE A 186 0.38 -21.36 2.80
C ILE A 186 -0.17 -20.37 1.77
N ARG A 187 -0.82 -20.88 0.71
CA ARG A 187 -1.41 -20.09 -0.38
C ARG A 187 -2.79 -20.61 -0.76
#